data_AF-A0A1V6FLY8-F1
#
_entry.id   AF-A0A1V6FLY8-F1
#
_cell.length_a   1.000
_cell.length_b   1.000
_cell.length_c   1.000
_cell.angle_alpha   90.00
_cell.angle_beta   90.00
_cell.angle_gamma   90.00
#
_symmetry.space_group_name_H-M   'P 1'
#
loop_
_entity.id
_entity.type
_entity.pdbx_description
1 polymer ?
#
loop_
_entity_poly.entity_id
_entity_poly.type
_entity_poly.pdbx_seq_one_letter_code
_entity_poly.pdbx_strand_id
1 'polypeptide(L)'
;MLSFIHKVYQPDLIDAEYLPYLESHLPHKKNLADYIETADFRLLRAILTYYVRQERFSDGLWHGAVIDKTFYRILLKLNNNKTP
;
A
#
# COMPACT_ATOMS: atom_id res chain seq x y z
N MET A 1 -13.70 9.13 4.51
CA MET A 1 -13.03 8.74 3.25
C MET A 1 -12.18 9.85 2.66
N LEU A 2 -12.71 11.06 2.43
CA LEU A 2 -11.94 12.22 1.91
C LEU A 2 -10.68 12.56 2.71
N SER A 3 -10.73 12.50 4.05
CA SER A 3 -9.57 12.72 4.92
C SER A 3 -8.47 11.66 4.78
N PHE A 4 -8.83 10.42 4.46
CA PHE A 4 -7.89 9.33 4.19
C PHE A 4 -7.19 9.55 2.85
N ILE A 5 -7.96 9.83 1.81
CA ILE A 5 -7.45 10.08 0.46
C ILE A 5 -6.48 11.28 0.47
N HIS A 6 -6.85 12.39 1.10
CA HIS A 6 -5.97 13.56 1.20
C HIS A 6 -4.65 13.26 1.94
N LYS A 7 -4.70 12.48 3.02
CA LYS A 7 -3.47 12.05 3.73
C LYS A 7 -2.61 11.13 2.90
N VAL A 8 -3.23 10.25 2.12
CA VAL A 8 -2.54 9.31 1.25
C VAL A 8 -1.76 10.05 0.16
N TYR A 9 -2.33 11.10 -0.43
CA TYR A 9 -1.66 11.90 -1.47
C TYR A 9 -0.66 12.94 -0.93
N GLN A 10 -0.33 12.93 0.38
CA GLN A 10 0.79 13.72 0.85
C GLN A 10 2.10 13.19 0.25
N PRO A 11 3.07 14.08 -0.08
CA PRO A 11 4.29 13.72 -0.82
C PRO A 11 5.08 12.57 -0.18
N ASP A 12 4.94 12.42 1.14
CA ASP A 12 5.76 11.53 1.95
C ASP A 12 5.24 10.10 1.98
N LEU A 13 4.03 9.85 1.45
CA LEU A 13 3.35 8.54 1.56
C LEU A 13 3.29 7.78 0.23
N ILE A 14 2.98 8.45 -0.89
CA ILE A 14 2.98 7.82 -2.21
C ILE A 14 4.41 7.61 -2.70
N ASP A 15 4.72 6.41 -3.20
CA ASP A 15 5.98 6.12 -3.88
C ASP A 15 5.76 6.24 -5.40
N ALA A 16 6.42 7.22 -6.04
CA ALA A 16 6.28 7.43 -7.48
C ALA A 16 6.82 6.26 -8.30
N GLU A 17 7.84 5.57 -7.79
CA GLU A 17 8.56 4.46 -8.43
C GLU A 17 8.07 3.09 -7.92
N TYR A 18 6.85 3.05 -7.37
CA TYR A 18 6.32 1.84 -6.73
C TYR A 18 6.27 0.61 -7.64
N LEU A 19 5.88 0.75 -8.92
CA LEU A 19 5.78 -0.40 -9.85
C LEU A 19 7.13 -1.07 -10.10
N PRO A 20 8.17 -0.38 -10.63
CA PRO A 20 9.47 -1.02 -10.86
C PRO A 20 10.11 -1.49 -9.54
N TYR A 21 9.83 -0.81 -8.43
CA TYR A 21 10.28 -1.26 -7.12
C TYR A 21 9.60 -2.58 -6.70
N LEU A 22 8.28 -2.71 -6.82
CA LEU A 22 7.56 -3.93 -6.48
C LEU A 22 7.99 -5.09 -7.39
N GLU A 23 8.14 -4.85 -8.69
CA GLU A 23 8.56 -5.87 -9.67
C GLU A 23 9.96 -6.41 -9.41
N SER A 24 10.87 -5.59 -8.88
CA SER A 24 12.23 -6.00 -8.54
C SER A 24 12.35 -6.69 -7.18
N HIS A 25 11.40 -6.47 -6.26
CA HIS A 25 11.46 -6.98 -4.89
C HIS A 25 10.54 -8.17 -4.64
N LEU A 26 9.48 -8.34 -5.43
CA LEU A 26 8.47 -9.37 -5.22
C LEU A 26 8.36 -10.29 -6.44
N PRO A 27 8.25 -11.62 -6.23
CA PRO A 27 7.99 -12.54 -7.33
C PRO A 27 6.68 -12.21 -8.04
N HIS A 28 6.66 -12.33 -9.36
CA HIS A 28 5.46 -12.11 -10.16
C HIS A 28 4.28 -12.99 -9.70
N LYS A 29 3.05 -12.42 -9.78
CA LYS A 29 1.77 -13.05 -9.39
C LYS A 29 1.58 -13.34 -7.90
N LYS A 30 2.42 -12.80 -7.02
CA LYS A 30 2.19 -12.91 -5.56
C LYS A 30 1.16 -11.90 -5.07
N ASN A 31 0.46 -12.26 -4.00
CA ASN A 31 -0.45 -11.35 -3.32
C ASN A 31 0.37 -10.37 -2.46
N LEU A 32 0.25 -9.07 -2.73
CA LEU A 32 0.97 -8.03 -1.99
C LEU A 32 0.61 -8.03 -0.50
N ALA A 33 -0.60 -8.46 -0.15
CA ALA A 33 -1.07 -8.53 1.24
C ALA A 33 -0.25 -9.49 2.12
N ASP A 34 0.45 -10.45 1.51
CA ASP A 34 1.29 -11.43 2.21
C ASP A 34 2.58 -10.79 2.76
N TYR A 35 3.02 -9.68 2.16
CA TYR A 35 4.30 -9.03 2.50
C TYR A 35 4.17 -7.91 3.53
N ILE A 36 2.95 -7.53 3.91
CA ILE A 36 2.70 -6.35 4.76
C ILE A 36 3.42 -6.45 6.12
N GLU A 37 3.40 -7.63 6.77
CA GLU A 37 3.96 -7.77 8.12
C GLU A 37 5.48 -7.66 8.16
N THR A 38 6.13 -8.14 7.10
CA THR A 38 7.59 -8.18 6.95
C THR A 38 8.15 -7.01 6.16
N ALA A 39 7.30 -6.17 5.57
CA ALA A 39 7.72 -5.05 4.74
C ALA A 39 8.43 -3.98 5.56
N ASP A 40 9.54 -3.49 5.01
CA ASP A 40 10.15 -2.24 5.45
C ASP A 40 9.29 -1.02 5.06
N PHE A 41 9.68 0.17 5.49
CA PHE A 41 8.90 1.37 5.26
C PHE A 41 8.68 1.68 3.77
N ARG A 42 9.69 1.47 2.91
CA ARG A 42 9.58 1.76 1.48
C ARG A 42 8.68 0.74 0.79
N LEU A 43 8.86 -0.55 1.06
CA LEU A 43 8.01 -1.61 0.53
C LEU A 43 6.56 -1.44 0.95
N LEU A 44 6.32 -1.03 2.20
CA LEU A 44 4.98 -0.75 2.68
C LEU A 44 4.32 0.45 1.97
N ARG A 45 5.09 1.51 1.69
CA ARG A 45 4.62 2.65 0.88
C ARG A 45 4.33 2.27 -0.57
N ALA A 46 5.18 1.43 -1.16
CA ALA A 46 4.98 0.94 -2.52
C ALA A 46 3.70 0.07 -2.62
N ILE A 47 3.49 -0.83 -1.65
CA ILE A 47 2.25 -1.63 -1.54
C ILE A 47 1.02 -0.74 -1.36
N LEU A 48 1.07 0.26 -0.46
CA LEU A 48 -0.03 1.22 -0.29
C LEU A 48 -0.34 1.94 -1.61
N THR A 49 0.71 2.41 -2.28
CA THR A 49 0.58 3.13 -3.55
C THR A 49 -0.06 2.27 -4.62
N TYR A 50 0.30 0.98 -4.68
CA TYR A 50 -0.34 0.01 -5.56
C TYR A 50 -1.83 -0.05 -5.30
N TYR A 51 -2.28 -0.36 -4.07
CA TYR A 51 -3.71 -0.46 -3.78
C TYR A 51 -4.46 0.84 -4.11
N VAL A 52 -3.91 1.99 -3.76
CA VAL A 52 -4.53 3.30 -3.99
C VAL A 52 -4.66 3.63 -5.48
N ARG A 53 -3.63 3.35 -6.28
CA ARG A 53 -3.64 3.68 -7.72
C ARG A 53 -4.33 2.62 -8.57
N GLN A 54 -4.23 1.35 -8.17
CA GLN A 54 -4.70 0.21 -8.96
C GLN A 54 -6.23 0.10 -9.03
N GLU A 55 -6.98 0.72 -8.11
CA GLU A 55 -8.44 0.81 -8.22
C GLU A 55 -8.90 1.39 -9.56
N ARG A 56 -8.13 2.33 -10.13
CA ARG A 56 -8.42 2.94 -11.44
C ARG A 56 -8.35 1.96 -12.61
N PHE A 57 -7.75 0.79 -12.40
CA PHE A 57 -7.52 -0.24 -13.41
C PHE A 57 -8.16 -1.59 -13.04
N SER A 58 -8.71 -1.70 -11.83
CA SER A 58 -9.27 -2.92 -11.26
C SER A 58 -10.36 -2.56 -10.27
N ASP A 59 -11.54 -2.28 -10.79
CA ASP A 59 -12.71 -1.93 -9.98
C ASP A 59 -12.96 -2.95 -8.87
N GLY A 60 -13.17 -2.45 -7.65
CA GLY A 60 -13.47 -3.29 -6.48
C GLY A 60 -12.24 -3.79 -5.73
N LEU A 61 -11.02 -3.43 -6.14
CA LEU A 61 -9.81 -3.74 -5.38
C LEU A 61 -9.85 -3.12 -3.99
N TRP A 62 -10.32 -1.88 -3.86
CA TRP A 62 -10.51 -1.19 -2.59
C TRP A 62 -11.57 -1.88 -1.74
N HIS A 63 -12.67 -2.31 -2.35
CA HIS A 63 -13.71 -3.03 -1.64
C HIS A 63 -13.17 -4.31 -1.03
N GLY A 64 -12.40 -5.09 -1.79
CA GLY A 64 -11.67 -6.27 -1.30
C GLY A 64 -10.71 -5.92 -0.17
N ALA A 65 -9.87 -4.91 -0.38
CA ALA A 65 -8.85 -4.46 0.58
C ALA A 65 -9.43 -3.89 1.90
N VAL A 66 -10.69 -3.43 1.87
CA VAL A 66 -11.44 -3.03 3.08
C VAL A 66 -11.99 -4.25 3.79
N ILE A 67 -12.61 -5.19 3.07
CA ILE A 67 -13.19 -6.41 3.64
C ILE A 67 -12.13 -7.28 4.32
N ASP A 68 -11.00 -7.49 3.65
CA ASP A 68 -9.90 -8.32 4.15
C ASP A 68 -8.96 -7.61 5.12
N LYS A 69 -9.25 -6.33 5.44
CA LYS A 69 -8.47 -5.46 6.33
C LYS A 69 -7.04 -5.17 5.84
N THR A 70 -6.74 -5.33 4.56
CA THR A 70 -5.45 -4.98 3.96
C THR A 70 -5.06 -3.52 4.24
N PHE A 71 -5.97 -2.56 3.99
CA PHE A 71 -5.68 -1.15 4.28
C PHE A 71 -5.39 -0.91 5.76
N TYR A 72 -6.14 -1.57 6.65
CA TYR A 72 -5.92 -1.45 8.09
C TYR A 72 -4.53 -1.95 8.50
N ARG A 73 -4.09 -3.10 7.99
CA ARG A 73 -2.76 -3.67 8.26
C ARG A 73 -1.63 -2.76 7.76
N ILE A 74 -1.77 -2.24 6.54
CA ILE A 74 -0.80 -1.28 5.96
C ILE A 74 -0.68 -0.04 6.84
N LEU A 75 -1.81 0.56 7.22
CA LEU A 75 -1.83 1.80 8.01
C LEU A 75 -1.30 1.59 9.44
N LEU A 76 -1.66 0.46 10.07
CA LEU A 76 -1.15 0.09 11.39
C LEU A 76 0.38 -0.03 11.36
N LYS A 77 0.92 -0.72 10.35
CA LYS A 77 2.36 -0.90 10.20
C LYS A 77 3.08 0.42 9.87
N LEU A 78 2.49 1.28 9.03
CA LEU A 78 3.02 2.63 8.75
C LEU A 78 3.08 3.47 10.02
N ASN A 79 2.05 3.40 10.86
CA ASN A 79 2.01 4.12 12.13
C ASN A 79 3.08 3.61 13.10
N ASN A 80 3.32 2.30 13.14
CA ASN A 80 4.35 1.70 14.00
C ASN A 80 5.78 1.95 13.48
N ASN A 81 5.95 2.09 12.16
CA ASN A 81 7.23 2.42 11.53
C ASN A 81 7.56 3.92 11.56
N LYS A 82 6.60 4.77 11.94
CA LYS A 82 6.88 6.15 12.37
C LYS A 82 7.45 6.08 13.80
N THR A 83 8.73 5.76 13.93
CA THR A 83 9.44 6.06 15.20
C THR A 83 9.50 7.58 15.40
N PRO A 84 9.50 8.05 16.67
CA PRO A 84 9.56 9.47 17.02
C PRO A 84 10.81 10.18 16.49
#